data_AF-A0A5A8AL64-F1
#
_entry.id   AF-A0A5A8AL64-F1
#
_cell.length_a   1.000
_cell.length_b   1.000
_cell.length_c   1.000
_cell.angle_alpha   90.00
_cell.angle_beta   90.00
_cell.angle_gamma   90.00
#
_symmetry.space_group_name_H-M   'P 1'
#
loop_
_entity.id
_entity.type
_entity.pdbx_description
1 polymer ?
#
loop_
_entity_poly.entity_id
_entity_poly.type
_entity_poly.pdbx_seq_one_letter_code
_entity_poly.pdbx_strand_id
1 'polypeptide(L)'
;MPNPTTPGVSIRENARLPYSVSLSESAVPAFIGYTELQPAGYTKPLKISSLLEYEQYFGKAKKENIRLKDTKEGVTLVAPQTKFLMYYSLQLYFANGGGPCYIVSAGTYSSASSGVQRSALETGLEMTDTIKQPVLLVFPDAVSLEVQDDFYGLYNQAIAKADVETKNRFALLDTYYGNLVIQSDNKNTVEQFRDKINTTSHAAAYFPHLETMLNYTFDETGTPVTHTGLQATGQSSAAFYAEEIAAIDRLKILAADEISSGSENAFVLAGLMDQAIAIAEKVKETADVKVDLTTTINNAKGLSGALYDGVIYDFDENAPLFDGEFEALKTAVLNAKDEKGDADGILLKDLESSHSALYNQVKEAMGSLKVILPPSSAMAGVYARTDRMKGPWKAPANVSLNYVVAPAEKISDQDQSDLNIHSTGKSINAIRAFSGKGNLVWGARTLSGKDKKDDGKDNEWKYIQVRRYYDMIRYVLNEVFVKSFIDEPNISFTWLHARTTVENFLNQQWKDGALAGSTPQEAYHVEAAGDKTKPKTMNVIVKIALVRPAEFIVLNFSHQL
;
A
#
# COMPACT_ATOMS: atom_id res chain seq x y z
N MET A 1 12.10 -37.74 53.29
CA MET A 1 10.84 -38.33 53.75
C MET A 1 10.86 -38.35 55.27
N PRO A 2 9.87 -37.81 56.01
CA PRO A 2 9.67 -38.16 57.40
C PRO A 2 8.83 -39.44 57.48
N ASN A 3 9.34 -40.45 58.18
CA ASN A 3 8.59 -41.66 58.52
C ASN A 3 7.41 -41.30 59.42
N PRO A 4 6.19 -41.79 59.15
CA PRO A 4 5.08 -41.60 60.07
C PRO A 4 5.35 -42.39 61.37
N THR A 5 5.36 -41.69 62.50
CA THR A 5 5.73 -42.23 63.82
C THR A 5 4.55 -42.57 64.72
N THR A 6 3.31 -42.53 64.22
CA THR A 6 2.11 -42.88 65.00
C THR A 6 1.08 -43.68 64.19
N PRO A 7 0.35 -44.62 64.81
CA PRO A 7 -0.76 -45.32 64.16
C PRO A 7 -1.93 -44.36 63.91
N GLY A 8 -2.32 -44.18 62.64
CA GLY A 8 -3.46 -43.36 62.23
C GLY A 8 -3.63 -43.30 60.72
N VAL A 9 -4.80 -42.81 60.24
CA VAL A 9 -5.05 -42.60 58.80
C VAL A 9 -4.55 -41.20 58.41
N SER A 10 -3.62 -41.14 57.47
CA SER A 10 -3.13 -39.89 56.88
C SER A 10 -3.79 -39.69 55.52
N ILE A 11 -4.62 -38.66 55.37
CA ILE A 11 -5.16 -38.25 54.07
C ILE A 11 -4.18 -37.25 53.47
N ARG A 12 -3.77 -37.50 52.22
CA ARG A 12 -3.00 -36.53 51.42
C ARG A 12 -3.81 -36.14 50.19
N GLU A 13 -3.84 -34.86 49.93
CA GLU A 13 -4.42 -34.31 48.73
C GLU A 13 -3.34 -34.22 47.65
N ASN A 14 -3.37 -35.14 46.69
CA ASN A 14 -2.59 -34.99 45.47
C ASN A 14 -3.42 -34.17 44.48
N ALA A 15 -3.52 -32.86 44.70
CA ALA A 15 -4.11 -31.95 43.73
C ALA A 15 -3.17 -31.82 42.52
N ARG A 16 -3.37 -32.64 41.49
CA ARG A 16 -2.87 -32.37 40.14
C ARG A 16 -4.07 -32.15 39.24
N LEU A 17 -4.40 -30.89 39.00
CA LEU A 17 -5.36 -30.51 37.95
C LEU A 17 -4.80 -30.96 36.59
N PRO A 18 -5.65 -31.38 35.64
CA PRO A 18 -5.21 -31.67 34.29
C PRO A 18 -4.57 -30.42 33.66
N TYR A 19 -3.49 -30.61 32.90
CA TYR A 19 -2.91 -29.50 32.15
C TYR A 19 -3.93 -29.00 31.12
N SER A 20 -4.25 -27.70 31.18
CA SER A 20 -5.16 -27.08 30.20
C SER A 20 -4.38 -26.62 28.98
N VAL A 21 -4.89 -26.95 27.80
CA VAL A 21 -4.38 -26.43 26.53
C VAL A 21 -5.33 -25.34 26.05
N SER A 22 -4.79 -24.16 25.76
CA SER A 22 -5.53 -23.03 25.18
C SER A 22 -4.86 -22.54 23.91
N LEU A 23 -5.65 -22.04 22.97
CA LEU A 23 -5.11 -21.36 21.80
C LEU A 23 -4.26 -20.15 22.21
N SER A 24 -3.18 -19.90 21.47
CA SER A 24 -2.37 -18.69 21.59
C SER A 24 -2.96 -17.56 20.72
N GLU A 25 -2.38 -16.37 20.79
CA GLU A 25 -2.73 -15.27 19.88
C GLU A 25 -2.35 -15.69 18.44
N SER A 26 -3.34 -15.91 17.58
CA SER A 26 -3.17 -16.54 16.25
C SER A 26 -2.75 -15.58 15.14
N ALA A 27 -2.88 -14.27 15.37
CA ALA A 27 -2.73 -13.22 14.37
C ALA A 27 -2.03 -11.99 14.96
N VAL A 28 -0.85 -12.17 15.55
CA VAL A 28 0.00 -11.04 15.99
C VAL A 28 0.96 -10.70 14.84
N PRO A 29 0.79 -9.59 14.13
CA PRO A 29 1.70 -9.24 13.04
C PRO A 29 3.00 -8.64 13.57
N ALA A 30 4.09 -8.88 12.85
CA ALA A 30 5.31 -8.10 12.90
C ALA A 30 5.38 -7.22 11.66
N PHE A 31 5.25 -5.91 11.87
CA PHE A 31 5.40 -4.90 10.84
C PHE A 31 6.88 -4.55 10.72
N ILE A 32 7.45 -4.75 9.52
CA ILE A 32 8.86 -4.49 9.21
C ILE A 32 8.94 -3.33 8.21
N GLY A 33 9.57 -2.22 8.62
CA GLY A 33 9.61 -1.00 7.83
C GLY A 33 10.31 0.15 8.57
N TYR A 34 10.37 1.30 7.94
CA TYR A 34 11.02 2.50 8.46
C TYR A 34 10.09 3.29 9.39
N THR A 35 10.70 3.92 10.39
CA THR A 35 9.98 4.71 11.40
C THR A 35 10.54 6.14 11.48
N GLU A 36 9.84 7.06 12.14
CA GLU A 36 10.40 8.41 12.34
C GLU A 36 11.53 8.36 13.35
N LEU A 37 11.26 7.70 14.47
CA LEU A 37 12.14 7.57 15.61
C LEU A 37 12.39 6.09 15.87
N GLN A 38 13.47 5.83 16.61
CA GLN A 38 13.79 4.50 17.09
C GLN A 38 14.16 4.62 18.59
N PRO A 39 13.61 3.74 19.46
CA PRO A 39 13.96 3.77 20.88
C PRO A 39 15.47 3.61 21.10
N ALA A 40 16.00 4.27 22.13
CA ALA A 40 17.41 4.12 22.49
C ALA A 40 17.74 2.66 22.82
N GLY A 41 18.82 2.12 22.24
CA GLY A 41 19.23 0.72 22.44
C GLY A 41 18.34 -0.33 21.76
N TYR A 42 17.52 0.08 20.79
CA TYR A 42 16.65 -0.82 20.05
C TYR A 42 17.44 -1.90 19.29
N THR A 43 17.23 -3.14 19.71
CA THR A 43 17.93 -4.33 19.18
C THR A 43 16.99 -5.51 18.95
N LYS A 44 15.71 -5.36 19.30
CA LYS A 44 14.68 -6.40 19.19
C LYS A 44 13.32 -5.79 18.86
N PRO A 45 12.41 -6.56 18.25
CA PRO A 45 11.04 -6.12 17.99
C PRO A 45 10.35 -5.63 19.28
N LEU A 46 9.62 -4.53 19.19
CA LEU A 46 8.85 -3.98 20.31
C LEU A 46 7.38 -4.33 20.14
N LYS A 47 6.75 -4.94 21.15
CA LYS A 47 5.31 -5.20 21.15
C LYS A 47 4.58 -3.93 21.57
N ILE A 48 3.64 -3.49 20.75
CA ILE A 48 2.73 -2.38 21.05
C ILE A 48 1.28 -2.87 21.04
N SER A 49 0.40 -2.16 21.72
CA SER A 49 -1.03 -2.48 21.82
C SER A 49 -1.93 -1.44 21.15
N SER A 50 -1.40 -0.26 20.80
CA SER A 50 -2.17 0.83 20.20
C SER A 50 -1.32 1.72 19.30
N LEU A 51 -1.97 2.50 18.44
CA LEU A 51 -1.30 3.52 17.64
C LEU A 51 -0.69 4.63 18.52
N LEU A 52 -1.26 4.94 19.67
CA LEU A 52 -0.70 5.93 20.60
C LEU A 52 0.67 5.48 21.14
N GLU A 53 0.80 4.20 21.49
CA GLU A 53 2.10 3.63 21.89
C GLU A 53 3.10 3.65 20.72
N TYR A 54 2.64 3.38 19.49
CA TYR A 54 3.49 3.52 18.31
C TYR A 54 4.06 4.95 18.21
N GLU A 55 3.20 5.96 18.30
CA GLU A 55 3.62 7.36 18.19
C GLU A 55 4.62 7.77 19.27
N GLN A 56 4.47 7.24 20.49
CA GLN A 56 5.39 7.51 21.60
C GLN A 56 6.80 6.92 21.36
N TYR A 57 6.89 5.73 20.77
CA TYR A 57 8.18 5.04 20.60
C TYR A 57 8.83 5.26 19.24
N PHE A 58 8.03 5.40 18.19
CA PHE A 58 8.46 5.37 16.79
C PHE A 58 8.08 6.62 15.98
N GLY A 59 7.29 7.53 16.57
CA GLY A 59 6.86 8.78 15.95
C GLY A 59 5.72 8.61 14.93
N LYS A 60 5.63 9.55 13.98
CA LYS A 60 4.51 9.69 13.04
C LYS A 60 4.95 9.46 11.59
N ALA A 61 4.05 9.73 10.64
CA ALA A 61 4.38 9.73 9.21
C ALA A 61 5.48 10.74 8.90
N LYS A 62 6.31 10.42 7.89
CA LYS A 62 7.21 11.40 7.30
C LYS A 62 6.37 12.52 6.68
N LYS A 63 6.73 13.77 6.97
CA LYS A 63 6.11 14.93 6.35
C LYS A 63 6.57 15.06 4.91
N GLU A 64 5.63 15.14 3.99
CA GLU A 64 5.87 15.31 2.56
C GLU A 64 6.02 16.78 2.18
N ASN A 65 6.84 17.04 1.17
CA ASN A 65 7.00 18.39 0.64
C ASN A 65 5.78 18.76 -0.21
N ILE A 66 5.35 20.02 -0.13
CA ILE A 66 4.23 20.54 -0.90
C ILE A 66 4.72 20.86 -2.31
N ARG A 67 4.12 20.21 -3.31
CA ARG A 67 4.43 20.42 -4.73
C ARG A 67 3.15 20.79 -5.48
N LEU A 68 3.13 21.97 -6.06
CA LEU A 68 2.01 22.50 -6.83
C LEU A 68 2.37 22.51 -8.31
N LYS A 69 1.34 22.40 -9.15
CA LYS A 69 1.45 22.52 -10.59
C LYS A 69 0.28 23.32 -11.14
N ASP A 70 0.60 24.34 -11.92
CA ASP A 70 -0.39 25.07 -12.71
C ASP A 70 -0.95 24.21 -13.84
N THR A 71 -2.25 24.32 -14.03
CA THR A 71 -3.01 23.71 -15.11
C THR A 71 -3.89 24.77 -15.76
N LYS A 72 -4.41 24.50 -16.96
CA LYS A 72 -5.35 25.42 -17.63
C LYS A 72 -6.61 25.72 -16.80
N GLU A 73 -6.92 24.88 -15.82
CA GLU A 73 -8.08 24.97 -14.93
C GLU A 73 -7.75 25.57 -13.55
N GLY A 74 -6.47 25.88 -13.28
CA GLY A 74 -5.97 26.44 -12.02
C GLY A 74 -4.83 25.61 -11.40
N VAL A 75 -4.59 25.82 -10.11
CA VAL A 75 -3.48 25.18 -9.38
C VAL A 75 -3.89 23.81 -8.86
N THR A 76 -3.05 22.80 -9.07
CA THR A 76 -3.26 21.44 -8.57
C THR A 76 -2.11 21.00 -7.66
N LEU A 77 -2.44 20.23 -6.62
CA LEU A 77 -1.43 19.61 -5.75
C LEU A 77 -0.93 18.31 -6.40
N VAL A 78 0.37 18.20 -6.58
CA VAL A 78 1.00 16.97 -7.09
C VAL A 78 1.07 15.95 -5.96
N ALA A 79 0.50 14.77 -6.20
CA ALA A 79 0.48 13.70 -5.22
C ALA A 79 1.90 13.28 -4.80
N PRO A 80 2.21 13.22 -3.48
CA PRO A 80 3.51 12.76 -3.03
C PRO A 80 3.79 11.31 -3.41
N GLN A 81 5.03 11.03 -3.81
CA GLN A 81 5.54 9.67 -3.96
C GLN A 81 6.09 9.20 -2.61
N THR A 82 5.19 8.95 -1.66
CA THR A 82 5.55 8.58 -0.29
C THR A 82 6.28 7.25 -0.26
N LYS A 83 7.54 7.29 0.19
CA LYS A 83 8.37 6.08 0.32
C LYS A 83 8.11 5.30 1.61
N PHE A 84 7.71 5.96 2.69
CA PHE A 84 7.54 5.34 4.01
C PHE A 84 6.05 5.28 4.39
N LEU A 85 5.48 4.10 4.27
CA LEU A 85 4.05 3.78 4.44
C LEU A 85 3.74 3.12 5.78
N MET A 86 4.74 2.74 6.58
CA MET A 86 4.60 2.09 7.89
C MET A 86 3.52 2.72 8.79
N TYR A 87 3.59 4.04 9.04
CA TYR A 87 2.64 4.72 9.94
C TYR A 87 1.19 4.64 9.41
N TYR A 88 0.98 4.94 8.13
CA TYR A 88 -0.34 4.86 7.50
C TYR A 88 -0.88 3.43 7.46
N SER A 89 0.01 2.46 7.23
CA SER A 89 -0.30 1.03 7.30
C SER A 89 -0.79 0.60 8.69
N LEU A 90 -0.19 1.11 9.76
CA LEU A 90 -0.65 0.84 11.12
C LEU A 90 -2.00 1.49 11.43
N GLN A 91 -2.25 2.71 10.94
CA GLN A 91 -3.58 3.32 11.04
C GLN A 91 -4.64 2.43 10.39
N LEU A 92 -4.36 1.94 9.18
CA LEU A 92 -5.24 1.05 8.44
C LEU A 92 -5.42 -0.32 9.14
N TYR A 93 -4.36 -0.86 9.72
CA TYR A 93 -4.40 -2.10 10.52
C TYR A 93 -5.32 -1.98 11.74
N PHE A 94 -5.13 -0.95 12.57
CA PHE A 94 -5.95 -0.74 13.76
C PHE A 94 -7.41 -0.42 13.38
N ALA A 95 -7.65 0.34 12.31
CA ALA A 95 -9.00 0.62 11.79
C ALA A 95 -9.74 -0.66 11.34
N ASN A 96 -9.02 -1.68 10.88
CA ASN A 96 -9.57 -2.97 10.46
C ASN A 96 -9.68 -4.00 11.58
N GLY A 97 -9.52 -3.57 12.84
CA GLY A 97 -9.69 -4.41 14.03
C GLY A 97 -8.42 -5.07 14.52
N GLY A 98 -7.26 -4.52 14.14
CA GLY A 98 -5.95 -4.89 14.66
C GLY A 98 -5.89 -4.90 16.19
N GLY A 99 -5.11 -5.83 16.73
CA GLY A 99 -4.78 -5.92 18.15
C GLY A 99 -3.30 -5.64 18.39
N PRO A 100 -2.72 -6.15 19.48
CA PRO A 100 -1.29 -6.05 19.73
C PRO A 100 -0.46 -6.53 18.53
N CYS A 101 0.63 -5.82 18.23
CA CYS A 101 1.53 -6.14 17.13
C CYS A 101 2.98 -5.86 17.51
N TYR A 102 3.91 -6.47 16.78
CA TYR A 102 5.34 -6.19 16.89
C TYR A 102 5.73 -5.15 15.84
N ILE A 103 6.50 -4.16 16.27
CA ILE A 103 7.12 -3.18 15.38
C ILE A 103 8.60 -3.51 15.25
N VAL A 104 9.01 -3.67 14.01
CA VAL A 104 10.39 -3.87 13.59
C VAL A 104 10.83 -2.66 12.77
N SER A 105 11.53 -1.73 13.42
CA SER A 105 12.13 -0.59 12.72
C SER A 105 13.35 -1.06 11.94
N ALA A 106 13.28 -0.97 10.62
CA ALA A 106 14.40 -1.21 9.71
C ALA A 106 15.39 -0.03 9.65
N GLY A 107 15.04 1.09 10.27
CA GLY A 107 15.80 2.34 10.29
C GLY A 107 14.88 3.55 10.43
N THR A 108 15.46 4.72 10.64
CA THR A 108 14.71 5.98 10.69
C THR A 108 14.61 6.65 9.32
N TYR A 109 13.62 7.52 9.11
CA TYR A 109 13.52 8.32 7.88
C TYR A 109 14.79 9.13 7.58
N SER A 110 15.47 9.62 8.62
CA SER A 110 16.72 10.37 8.48
C SER A 110 17.91 9.50 8.09
N SER A 111 17.94 8.24 8.52
CA SER A 111 18.96 7.27 8.13
C SER A 111 18.79 6.74 6.70
N ALA A 112 17.60 6.93 6.12
CA ALA A 112 17.19 6.40 4.83
C ALA A 112 17.20 7.48 3.73
N SER A 113 18.33 8.18 3.57
CA SER A 113 18.48 9.27 2.58
C SER A 113 18.24 8.80 1.14
N SER A 114 18.63 7.56 0.82
CA SER A 114 18.40 6.90 -0.48
C SER A 114 17.03 6.21 -0.58
N GLY A 115 16.10 6.45 0.35
CA GLY A 115 14.80 5.77 0.39
C GLY A 115 14.85 4.37 1.01
N VAL A 116 13.86 3.54 0.72
CA VAL A 116 13.70 2.19 1.28
C VAL A 116 14.77 1.27 0.70
N GLN A 117 15.48 0.54 1.56
CA GLN A 117 16.55 -0.38 1.17
C GLN A 117 16.20 -1.82 1.54
N ARG A 118 16.44 -2.74 0.61
CA ARG A 118 16.19 -4.17 0.82
C ARG A 118 16.97 -4.74 2.01
N SER A 119 18.27 -4.45 2.09
CA SER A 119 19.15 -4.95 3.16
C SER A 119 18.69 -4.55 4.58
N ALA A 120 18.10 -3.36 4.72
CA ALA A 120 17.53 -2.90 5.98
C ALA A 120 16.27 -3.69 6.35
N LEU A 121 15.38 -3.94 5.37
CA LEU A 121 14.17 -4.76 5.58
C LEU A 121 14.52 -6.22 5.88
N GLU A 122 15.55 -6.79 5.24
CA GLU A 122 16.06 -8.12 5.53
C GLU A 122 16.66 -8.20 6.94
N THR A 123 17.40 -7.18 7.37
CA THR A 123 17.90 -7.08 8.76
C THR A 123 16.74 -7.08 9.75
N GLY A 124 15.69 -6.30 9.49
CA GLY A 124 14.47 -6.32 10.29
C GLY A 124 13.79 -7.70 10.30
N LEU A 125 13.72 -8.36 9.14
CA LEU A 125 13.19 -9.72 9.05
C LEU A 125 13.98 -10.68 9.94
N GLU A 126 15.30 -10.60 10.02
CA GLU A 126 16.10 -11.43 10.92
C GLU A 126 15.82 -11.16 12.40
N MET A 127 15.54 -9.91 12.80
CA MET A 127 15.19 -9.57 14.18
C MET A 127 13.95 -10.30 14.70
N THR A 128 13.04 -10.72 13.80
CA THR A 128 11.84 -11.48 14.16
C THR A 128 12.15 -12.88 14.75
N ASP A 129 13.37 -13.40 14.63
CA ASP A 129 13.79 -14.69 15.23
C ASP A 129 13.83 -14.71 16.77
N THR A 130 13.84 -13.52 17.34
CA THR A 130 13.67 -13.32 18.78
C THR A 130 12.24 -13.60 19.24
N ILE A 131 11.25 -13.49 18.34
CA ILE A 131 9.84 -13.77 18.62
C ILE A 131 9.63 -15.28 18.61
N LYS A 132 9.09 -15.82 19.72
CA LYS A 132 8.83 -17.26 19.91
C LYS A 132 7.37 -17.66 19.70
N GLN A 133 6.51 -16.67 19.45
CA GLN A 133 5.08 -16.86 19.22
C GLN A 133 4.78 -16.87 17.71
N PRO A 134 3.62 -17.41 17.30
CA PRO A 134 3.20 -17.34 15.91
C PRO A 134 3.10 -15.88 15.45
N VAL A 135 3.59 -15.59 14.24
CA VAL A 135 3.68 -14.20 13.75
C VAL A 135 3.28 -14.08 12.30
N LEU A 136 2.52 -13.03 11.98
CA LEU A 136 2.26 -12.63 10.60
C LEU A 136 3.36 -11.66 10.15
N LEU A 137 4.03 -11.95 9.03
CA LEU A 137 5.07 -11.06 8.49
C LEU A 137 4.42 -10.07 7.53
N VAL A 138 4.62 -8.77 7.79
CA VAL A 138 4.05 -7.67 6.98
C VAL A 138 5.14 -6.66 6.68
N PHE A 139 5.23 -6.21 5.43
CA PHE A 139 6.22 -5.24 4.95
C PHE A 139 5.55 -4.02 4.32
N PRO A 140 5.09 -3.05 5.12
CA PRO A 140 4.42 -1.86 4.61
C PRO A 140 5.17 -1.08 3.54
N ASP A 141 6.49 -1.00 3.67
CA ASP A 141 7.34 -0.15 2.83
C ASP A 141 7.93 -0.89 1.62
N ALA A 142 7.70 -2.21 1.49
CA ALA A 142 8.34 -3.00 0.44
C ALA A 142 8.00 -2.49 -0.96
N VAL A 143 6.75 -2.06 -1.19
CA VAL A 143 6.29 -1.52 -2.48
C VAL A 143 7.03 -0.24 -2.90
N SER A 144 7.72 0.42 -1.96
CA SER A 144 8.52 1.63 -2.20
C SER A 144 9.97 1.35 -2.55
N LEU A 145 10.37 0.07 -2.69
CA LEU A 145 11.70 -0.30 -3.20
C LEU A 145 11.82 0.13 -4.67
N GLU A 146 12.87 0.88 -5.00
CA GLU A 146 13.06 1.44 -6.35
C GLU A 146 13.31 0.37 -7.42
N VAL A 147 13.91 -0.77 -7.02
CA VAL A 147 14.22 -1.89 -7.91
C VAL A 147 13.22 -3.02 -7.68
N GLN A 148 12.50 -3.39 -8.73
CA GLN A 148 11.45 -4.41 -8.67
C GLN A 148 12.00 -5.82 -8.28
N ASP A 149 13.20 -6.18 -8.74
CA ASP A 149 13.82 -7.46 -8.37
C ASP A 149 14.19 -7.52 -6.88
N ASP A 150 14.49 -6.38 -6.24
CA ASP A 150 14.73 -6.33 -4.81
C ASP A 150 13.46 -6.57 -3.99
N PHE A 151 12.32 -6.07 -4.47
CA PHE A 151 11.02 -6.36 -3.87
C PHE A 151 10.72 -7.87 -3.85
N TYR A 152 10.85 -8.53 -5.00
CA TYR A 152 10.61 -9.97 -5.07
C TYR A 152 11.66 -10.78 -4.31
N GLY A 153 12.92 -10.31 -4.29
CA GLY A 153 13.98 -10.91 -3.50
C GLY A 153 13.68 -10.90 -1.99
N LEU A 154 13.21 -9.77 -1.46
CA LEU A 154 12.76 -9.65 -0.06
C LEU A 154 11.61 -10.61 0.25
N TYR A 155 10.59 -10.66 -0.61
CA TYR A 155 9.43 -11.53 -0.39
C TYR A 155 9.78 -13.01 -0.46
N ASN A 156 10.69 -13.42 -1.34
CA ASN A 156 11.17 -14.79 -1.38
C ASN A 156 11.94 -15.17 -0.10
N GLN A 157 12.67 -14.23 0.51
CA GLN A 157 13.27 -14.46 1.83
C GLN A 157 12.23 -14.53 2.95
N ALA A 158 11.21 -13.67 2.92
CA ALA A 158 10.10 -13.74 3.86
C ALA A 158 9.35 -15.08 3.76
N ILE A 159 9.12 -15.58 2.54
CA ILE A 159 8.55 -16.90 2.28
C ILE A 159 9.45 -17.99 2.84
N ALA A 160 10.75 -17.98 2.53
CA ALA A 160 11.69 -18.99 3.04
C ALA A 160 11.71 -19.02 4.58
N LYS A 161 11.60 -17.85 5.22
CA LYS A 161 11.50 -17.74 6.68
C LYS A 161 10.14 -18.20 7.22
N ALA A 162 9.06 -17.99 6.46
CA ALA A 162 7.72 -18.47 6.80
C ALA A 162 7.59 -20.00 6.69
N ASP A 163 8.27 -20.60 5.71
CA ASP A 163 8.28 -22.04 5.46
C ASP A 163 9.05 -22.85 6.51
N VAL A 164 9.77 -22.19 7.43
CA VAL A 164 10.35 -22.87 8.59
C VAL A 164 9.23 -23.26 9.55
N GLU A 165 8.69 -24.46 9.32
CA GLU A 165 7.52 -25.00 10.02
C GLU A 165 7.58 -24.93 11.56
N THR A 166 8.77 -25.04 12.14
CA THR A 166 8.97 -24.98 13.60
C THR A 166 8.75 -23.59 14.18
N LYS A 167 8.68 -22.55 13.34
CA LYS A 167 8.55 -21.14 13.76
C LYS A 167 7.12 -20.61 13.71
N ASN A 168 6.18 -21.34 13.08
CA ASN A 168 4.76 -20.96 12.93
C ASN A 168 4.59 -19.51 12.43
N ARG A 169 5.02 -19.27 11.19
CA ARG A 169 5.02 -17.94 10.57
C ARG A 169 4.17 -17.95 9.32
N PHE A 170 3.57 -16.81 9.01
CA PHE A 170 2.77 -16.65 7.81
C PHE A 170 3.00 -15.28 7.18
N ALA A 171 3.35 -15.22 5.90
CA ALA A 171 3.62 -13.96 5.23
C ALA A 171 2.37 -13.40 4.51
N LEU A 172 2.11 -12.11 4.66
CA LEU A 172 1.12 -11.38 3.88
C LEU A 172 1.85 -10.57 2.81
N LEU A 173 1.54 -10.84 1.55
CA LEU A 173 2.24 -10.28 0.41
C LEU A 173 1.33 -9.36 -0.40
N ASP A 174 1.93 -8.34 -0.99
CA ASP A 174 1.27 -7.41 -1.90
C ASP A 174 1.84 -7.57 -3.32
N THR A 175 1.17 -6.99 -4.31
CA THR A 175 1.79 -6.78 -5.62
C THR A 175 2.66 -5.53 -5.60
N TYR A 176 3.67 -5.49 -6.46
CA TYR A 176 4.58 -4.34 -6.55
C TYR A 176 3.84 -3.06 -6.95
N TYR A 177 3.01 -3.14 -8.00
CA TYR A 177 2.09 -2.07 -8.37
C TYR A 177 0.68 -2.39 -7.93
N GLY A 178 -0.10 -1.35 -7.67
CA GLY A 178 -1.48 -1.48 -7.20
C GLY A 178 -2.53 -1.70 -8.27
N ASN A 179 -2.17 -1.62 -9.55
CA ASN A 179 -3.09 -1.73 -10.69
C ASN A 179 -2.44 -2.52 -11.84
N LEU A 180 -3.23 -2.83 -12.87
CA LEU A 180 -2.77 -3.60 -14.03
C LEU A 180 -2.21 -2.72 -15.16
N VAL A 181 -2.30 -1.39 -15.02
CA VAL A 181 -1.94 -0.41 -16.07
C VAL A 181 -0.43 -0.38 -16.29
N ILE A 182 0.35 -0.47 -15.22
CA ILE A 182 1.81 -0.40 -15.31
C ILE A 182 2.36 -1.76 -15.74
N GLN A 183 3.06 -1.76 -16.87
CA GLN A 183 3.71 -2.95 -17.42
C GLN A 183 5.23 -2.83 -17.31
N SER A 184 5.87 -3.96 -16.99
CA SER A 184 7.32 -4.14 -16.97
C SER A 184 7.63 -5.39 -17.78
N ASP A 185 8.56 -5.32 -18.73
CA ASP A 185 8.88 -6.40 -19.67
C ASP A 185 7.65 -7.01 -20.38
N ASN A 186 6.71 -6.16 -20.83
CA ASN A 186 5.43 -6.55 -21.45
C ASN A 186 4.51 -7.42 -20.56
N LYS A 187 4.73 -7.40 -19.24
CA LYS A 187 3.90 -8.12 -18.26
C LYS A 187 3.33 -7.14 -17.25
N ASN A 188 2.09 -7.38 -16.84
CA ASN A 188 1.48 -6.64 -15.75
C ASN A 188 2.06 -7.07 -14.38
N THR A 189 1.70 -6.35 -13.32
CA THR A 189 2.23 -6.62 -11.97
C THR A 189 1.88 -8.00 -11.43
N VAL A 190 0.74 -8.57 -11.81
CA VAL A 190 0.27 -9.90 -11.38
C VAL A 190 1.07 -11.00 -12.06
N GLU A 191 1.31 -10.88 -13.36
CA GLU A 191 2.16 -11.80 -14.13
C GLU A 191 3.60 -11.78 -13.60
N GLN A 192 4.17 -10.59 -13.41
CA GLN A 192 5.51 -10.42 -12.83
C GLN A 192 5.60 -11.03 -11.42
N PHE A 193 4.58 -10.79 -10.58
CA PHE A 193 4.51 -11.39 -9.25
C PHE A 193 4.53 -12.93 -9.33
N ARG A 194 3.72 -13.51 -10.21
CA ARG A 194 3.68 -14.96 -10.40
C ARG A 194 4.96 -15.53 -10.99
N ASP A 195 5.72 -14.79 -11.77
CA ASP A 195 6.98 -15.30 -12.32
C ASP A 195 8.10 -15.31 -11.28
N LYS A 196 8.16 -14.27 -10.43
CA LYS A 196 9.31 -14.02 -9.56
C LYS A 196 9.16 -14.55 -8.13
N ILE A 197 7.93 -14.77 -7.64
CA ILE A 197 7.66 -15.23 -6.26
C ILE A 197 7.62 -16.76 -6.16
N ASN A 198 8.12 -17.33 -5.07
CA ASN A 198 8.05 -18.76 -4.78
C ASN A 198 6.65 -19.21 -4.34
N THR A 199 6.26 -20.42 -4.76
CA THR A 199 5.01 -21.06 -4.35
C THR A 199 5.13 -21.61 -2.92
N THR A 200 4.20 -21.28 -2.03
CA THR A 200 4.18 -21.78 -0.63
C THR A 200 2.77 -21.83 -0.06
N SER A 201 2.51 -22.73 0.90
CA SER A 201 1.29 -22.67 1.71
C SER A 201 1.36 -21.65 2.86
N HIS A 202 2.54 -21.15 3.26
CA HIS A 202 2.75 -20.25 4.40
C HIS A 202 2.72 -18.76 4.04
N ALA A 203 2.15 -18.41 2.89
CA ALA A 203 1.93 -17.03 2.49
C ALA A 203 0.62 -16.86 1.74
N ALA A 204 0.10 -15.63 1.75
CA ALA A 204 -1.06 -15.22 0.96
C ALA A 204 -0.81 -13.85 0.33
N ALA A 205 -1.12 -13.74 -0.97
CA ALA A 205 -1.05 -12.48 -1.69
C ALA A 205 -2.41 -11.81 -1.82
N TYR A 206 -2.41 -10.48 -1.85
CA TYR A 206 -3.60 -9.65 -1.98
C TYR A 206 -3.42 -8.59 -3.07
N PHE A 207 -4.49 -8.33 -3.82
CA PHE A 207 -4.54 -7.36 -4.90
C PHE A 207 -5.97 -6.80 -5.01
N PRO A 208 -6.20 -5.55 -5.43
CA PRO A 208 -5.26 -4.47 -5.71
C PRO A 208 -4.85 -3.67 -4.47
N HIS A 209 -4.04 -2.62 -4.67
CA HIS A 209 -3.83 -1.61 -3.62
C HIS A 209 -5.13 -0.87 -3.29
N LEU A 210 -5.15 -0.18 -2.16
CA LEU A 210 -6.35 0.38 -1.56
C LEU A 210 -6.28 1.90 -1.54
N GLU A 211 -7.29 2.56 -2.10
CA GLU A 211 -7.52 3.98 -1.90
C GLU A 211 -8.14 4.17 -0.52
N THR A 212 -7.43 4.85 0.38
CA THR A 212 -7.84 4.96 1.78
C THR A 212 -8.59 6.26 2.08
N MET A 213 -9.13 6.38 3.29
CA MET A 213 -9.61 7.66 3.83
C MET A 213 -8.51 8.46 4.54
N LEU A 214 -7.27 7.98 4.53
CA LEU A 214 -6.14 8.61 5.22
C LEU A 214 -5.59 9.77 4.38
N ASN A 215 -5.24 10.86 5.03
CA ASN A 215 -4.63 12.02 4.38
C ASN A 215 -3.10 11.95 4.51
N TYR A 216 -2.41 12.44 3.49
CA TYR A 216 -0.98 12.69 3.58
C TYR A 216 -0.68 13.74 4.66
N THR A 217 0.51 13.63 5.26
CA THR A 217 1.02 14.61 6.21
C THR A 217 2.06 15.44 5.49
N PHE A 218 1.88 16.76 5.45
CA PHE A 218 2.78 17.67 4.75
C PHE A 218 3.62 18.50 5.73
N ASP A 219 4.79 18.95 5.27
CA ASP A 219 5.56 19.95 5.99
C ASP A 219 5.07 21.36 5.66
N GLU A 220 4.25 21.91 6.54
CA GLU A 220 3.69 23.26 6.39
C GLU A 220 4.63 24.36 6.88
N THR A 221 5.77 24.01 7.50
CA THR A 221 6.58 24.95 8.30
C THR A 221 8.05 25.05 7.93
N GLY A 222 8.67 23.93 7.52
CA GLY A 222 10.12 23.84 7.37
C GLY A 222 10.61 23.95 5.93
N THR A 223 9.77 23.62 4.95
CA THR A 223 10.16 23.49 3.55
C THR A 223 9.32 24.41 2.66
N PRO A 224 9.95 25.25 1.81
CA PRO A 224 9.23 26.06 0.83
C PRO A 224 8.43 25.20 -0.16
N VAL A 225 7.28 25.73 -0.59
CA VAL A 225 6.46 25.13 -1.64
C VAL A 225 7.26 25.12 -2.95
N THR A 226 7.26 23.98 -3.64
CA THR A 226 7.71 23.92 -5.04
C THR A 226 6.49 24.12 -5.94
N HIS A 227 6.46 25.17 -6.76
CA HIS A 227 5.33 25.44 -7.64
C HIS A 227 5.79 25.52 -9.10
N THR A 228 5.44 24.50 -9.89
CA THR A 228 5.75 24.49 -11.33
C THR A 228 4.65 25.20 -12.11
N GLY A 229 5.04 26.10 -13.01
CA GLY A 229 4.14 26.82 -13.91
C GLY A 229 3.52 25.93 -15.00
N LEU A 230 2.89 26.56 -15.99
CA LEU A 230 2.24 25.84 -17.10
C LEU A 230 3.25 25.25 -18.10
N GLN A 231 4.43 25.85 -18.23
CA GLN A 231 5.48 25.36 -19.11
C GLN A 231 6.17 24.14 -18.49
N ALA A 232 6.16 23.01 -19.20
CA ALA A 232 6.80 21.80 -18.69
C ALA A 232 8.32 21.99 -18.59
N THR A 233 8.94 21.38 -17.58
CA THR A 233 10.40 21.43 -17.39
C THR A 233 11.12 20.93 -18.64
N GLY A 234 11.97 21.78 -19.23
CA GLY A 234 12.73 21.46 -20.45
C GLY A 234 11.97 21.66 -21.77
N GLN A 235 10.70 22.08 -21.73
CA GLN A 235 9.94 22.46 -22.93
C GLN A 235 10.45 23.81 -23.44
N SER A 236 10.80 23.91 -24.73
CA SER A 236 11.17 25.19 -25.33
C SER A 236 9.98 26.15 -25.39
N SER A 237 10.20 27.44 -25.16
CA SER A 237 9.16 28.47 -25.25
C SER A 237 8.48 28.52 -26.62
N ALA A 238 9.21 28.21 -27.71
CA ALA A 238 8.62 28.07 -29.05
C ALA A 238 7.55 26.97 -29.17
N ALA A 239 7.69 25.89 -28.41
CA ALA A 239 6.72 24.80 -28.37
C ALA A 239 5.59 25.08 -27.38
N PHE A 240 5.85 25.85 -26.32
CA PHE A 240 4.85 26.23 -25.33
C PHE A 240 3.89 27.30 -25.87
N TYR A 241 4.44 28.38 -26.43
CA TYR A 241 3.69 29.50 -27.01
C TYR A 241 3.38 29.31 -28.50
N ALA A 242 3.32 28.07 -28.99
CA ALA A 242 3.20 27.79 -30.43
C ALA A 242 1.92 28.39 -31.03
N GLU A 243 0.81 28.37 -30.28
CA GLU A 243 -0.47 28.95 -30.71
C GLU A 243 -0.40 30.48 -30.74
N GLU A 244 0.16 31.10 -29.69
CA GLU A 244 0.34 32.54 -29.58
C GLU A 244 1.27 33.08 -30.68
N ILE A 245 2.39 32.39 -30.93
CA ILE A 245 3.33 32.74 -31.99
C ILE A 245 2.66 32.64 -33.36
N ALA A 246 1.93 31.56 -33.62
CA ALA A 246 1.20 31.40 -34.88
C ALA A 246 0.10 32.46 -35.06
N ALA A 247 -0.52 32.92 -33.98
CA ALA A 247 -1.50 34.01 -34.01
C ALA A 247 -0.83 35.35 -34.33
N ILE A 248 0.30 35.68 -33.71
CA ILE A 248 1.09 36.89 -34.01
C ILE A 248 1.55 36.86 -35.48
N ASP A 249 2.04 35.73 -35.98
CA ASP A 249 2.45 35.56 -37.39
C ASP A 249 1.29 35.75 -38.37
N ARG A 250 0.08 35.28 -38.03
CA ARG A 250 -1.13 35.52 -38.85
C ARG A 250 -1.53 36.99 -38.88
N LEU A 251 -1.50 37.67 -37.73
CA LEU A 251 -1.81 39.10 -37.64
C LEU A 251 -0.80 39.94 -38.43
N LYS A 252 0.48 39.55 -38.38
CA LYS A 252 1.55 40.13 -39.20
C LYS A 252 1.23 40.03 -40.70
N ILE A 253 0.85 38.85 -41.18
CA ILE A 253 0.48 38.64 -42.60
C ILE A 253 -0.73 39.48 -42.98
N LEU A 254 -1.79 39.51 -42.16
CA LEU A 254 -2.98 40.31 -42.42
C LEU A 254 -2.67 41.80 -42.55
N ALA A 255 -1.74 42.30 -41.73
CA ALA A 255 -1.33 43.69 -41.83
C ALA A 255 -0.49 43.97 -43.07
N ALA A 256 0.39 43.05 -43.47
CA ALA A 256 1.13 43.16 -44.73
C ALA A 256 0.18 43.14 -45.95
N ASP A 257 -0.88 42.33 -45.91
CA ASP A 257 -1.93 42.32 -46.93
C ASP A 257 -2.70 43.64 -46.97
N GLU A 258 -3.04 44.22 -45.81
CA GLU A 258 -3.72 45.53 -45.72
C GLU A 258 -2.87 46.65 -46.32
N ILE A 259 -1.56 46.68 -46.02
CA ILE A 259 -0.61 47.65 -46.58
C ILE A 259 -0.48 47.47 -48.10
N SER A 260 -0.26 46.23 -48.57
CA SER A 260 -0.06 45.95 -50.00
C SER A 260 -1.33 46.07 -50.86
N SER A 261 -2.52 46.02 -50.25
CA SER A 261 -3.80 46.21 -50.94
C SER A 261 -4.09 47.66 -51.34
N GLY A 262 -3.30 48.63 -50.86
CA GLY A 262 -3.50 50.07 -51.10
C GLY A 262 -4.70 50.68 -50.36
N SER A 263 -5.30 49.95 -49.42
CA SER A 263 -6.35 50.43 -48.49
C SER A 263 -5.75 51.28 -47.37
N GLU A 264 -4.55 50.90 -46.87
CA GLU A 264 -3.73 51.61 -45.87
C GLU A 264 -4.53 52.18 -44.70
N ASN A 265 -5.57 51.46 -44.27
CA ASN A 265 -6.45 51.97 -43.22
C ASN A 265 -5.75 51.87 -41.87
N ALA A 266 -5.23 53.00 -41.39
CA ALA A 266 -4.53 53.11 -40.11
C ALA A 266 -5.32 52.52 -38.92
N PHE A 267 -6.66 52.59 -38.94
CA PHE A 267 -7.51 52.00 -37.90
C PHE A 267 -7.50 50.46 -37.95
N VAL A 268 -7.43 49.87 -39.14
CA VAL A 268 -7.34 48.40 -39.31
C VAL A 268 -5.97 47.91 -38.83
N LEU A 269 -4.90 48.59 -39.22
CA LEU A 269 -3.54 48.27 -38.78
C LEU A 269 -3.38 48.42 -37.26
N ALA A 270 -3.92 49.47 -36.67
CA ALA A 270 -3.95 49.65 -35.21
C ALA A 270 -4.71 48.51 -34.52
N GLY A 271 -5.88 48.11 -35.04
CA GLY A 271 -6.67 47.00 -34.50
C GLY A 271 -5.98 45.63 -34.60
N LEU A 272 -5.18 45.38 -35.64
CA LEU A 272 -4.36 44.17 -35.75
C LEU A 272 -3.20 44.19 -34.74
N MET A 273 -2.55 45.35 -34.56
CA MET A 273 -1.51 45.53 -33.55
C MET A 273 -2.07 45.37 -32.13
N ASP A 274 -3.26 45.91 -31.83
CA ASP A 274 -3.93 45.75 -30.55
C ASP A 274 -4.21 44.28 -30.22
N GLN A 275 -4.57 43.46 -31.21
CA GLN A 275 -4.74 42.01 -31.01
C GLN A 275 -3.41 41.32 -30.70
N ALA A 276 -2.31 41.70 -31.36
CA ALA A 276 -0.99 41.16 -31.07
C ALA A 276 -0.50 41.58 -29.68
N ILE A 277 -0.75 42.84 -29.29
CA ILE A 277 -0.50 43.36 -27.95
C ILE A 277 -1.28 42.54 -26.92
N ALA A 278 -2.58 42.30 -27.14
CA ALA A 278 -3.40 41.52 -26.21
C ALA A 278 -2.88 40.09 -26.01
N ILE A 279 -2.36 39.45 -27.07
CA ILE A 279 -1.71 38.13 -26.96
C ILE A 279 -0.44 38.24 -26.10
N ALA A 280 0.44 39.20 -26.38
CA ALA A 280 1.66 39.40 -25.62
C ALA A 280 1.40 39.79 -24.15
N GLU A 281 0.35 40.56 -23.89
CA GLU A 281 -0.09 40.90 -22.54
C GLU A 281 -0.58 39.68 -21.76
N LYS A 282 -1.32 38.78 -22.41
CA LYS A 282 -1.72 37.51 -21.81
C LYS A 282 -0.52 36.65 -21.44
N VAL A 283 0.47 36.55 -22.33
CA VAL A 283 1.75 35.88 -22.03
C VAL A 283 2.48 36.55 -20.87
N LYS A 284 2.49 37.89 -20.84
CA LYS A 284 3.13 38.66 -19.77
C LYS A 284 2.46 38.44 -18.41
N GLU A 285 1.16 38.19 -18.38
CA GLU A 285 0.42 37.95 -17.14
C GLU A 285 0.89 36.66 -16.45
N THR A 286 1.08 35.58 -17.22
CA THR A 286 1.44 34.26 -16.67
C THR A 286 2.94 34.00 -16.61
N ALA A 287 3.76 34.69 -17.42
CA ALA A 287 5.19 34.43 -17.49
C ALA A 287 5.92 34.74 -16.16
N ASP A 288 6.85 33.87 -15.75
CA ASP A 288 7.77 34.12 -14.64
C ASP A 288 9.02 34.89 -15.13
N VAL A 289 9.45 34.65 -16.38
CA VAL A 289 10.53 35.38 -17.05
C VAL A 289 9.96 36.23 -18.18
N LYS A 290 10.17 37.55 -18.11
CA LYS A 290 9.53 38.56 -18.99
C LYS A 290 10.54 39.37 -19.81
N VAL A 291 11.64 38.75 -20.26
CA VAL A 291 12.75 39.43 -20.94
C VAL A 291 12.22 40.23 -22.14
N ASP A 292 12.46 41.55 -22.12
CA ASP A 292 12.04 42.55 -23.10
C ASP A 292 10.53 42.69 -23.36
N LEU A 293 9.70 41.75 -22.91
CA LEU A 293 8.26 41.68 -23.13
C LEU A 293 7.52 42.95 -22.70
N THR A 294 7.89 43.53 -21.55
CA THR A 294 7.26 44.79 -21.09
C THR A 294 7.61 45.98 -21.98
N THR A 295 8.88 46.09 -22.38
CA THR A 295 9.35 47.19 -23.23
C THR A 295 8.74 47.08 -24.62
N THR A 296 8.74 45.89 -25.21
CA THR A 296 8.18 45.65 -26.54
C THR A 296 6.67 45.90 -26.59
N ILE A 297 5.92 45.45 -25.58
CA ILE A 297 4.48 45.75 -25.47
C ILE A 297 4.25 47.27 -25.42
N ASN A 298 5.05 48.03 -24.67
CA ASN A 298 4.89 49.47 -24.60
C ASN A 298 5.23 50.16 -25.93
N ASN A 299 6.25 49.68 -26.65
CA ASN A 299 6.60 50.19 -27.98
C ASN A 299 5.47 49.94 -28.98
N ALA A 300 4.95 48.72 -29.03
CA ALA A 300 3.81 48.34 -29.87
C ALA A 300 2.56 49.17 -29.54
N LYS A 301 2.28 49.44 -28.25
CA LYS A 301 1.21 50.37 -27.83
C LYS A 301 1.44 51.79 -28.34
N GLY A 302 2.69 52.27 -28.30
CA GLY A 302 3.07 53.56 -28.86
C GLY A 302 2.78 53.64 -30.36
N LEU A 303 3.10 52.57 -31.11
CA LEU A 303 2.79 52.48 -32.54
C LEU A 303 1.28 52.46 -32.79
N SER A 304 0.52 51.62 -32.06
CA SER A 304 -0.94 51.56 -32.16
C SER A 304 -1.58 52.93 -31.90
N GLY A 305 -1.14 53.63 -30.85
CA GLY A 305 -1.60 55.00 -30.55
C GLY A 305 -1.32 55.99 -31.68
N ALA A 306 -0.10 55.98 -32.23
CA ALA A 306 0.27 56.87 -33.34
C ALA A 306 -0.53 56.61 -34.63
N LEU A 307 -0.99 55.37 -34.84
CA LEU A 307 -1.88 55.01 -35.94
C LEU A 307 -3.30 55.54 -35.72
N TYR A 308 -3.86 55.40 -34.52
CA TYR A 308 -5.16 55.97 -34.18
C TYR A 308 -5.18 57.50 -34.21
N ASP A 309 -4.11 58.14 -33.76
CA ASP A 309 -3.96 59.61 -33.75
C ASP A 309 -3.72 60.19 -35.15
N GLY A 310 -3.52 59.33 -36.16
CA GLY A 310 -3.20 59.76 -37.51
C GLY A 310 -1.91 60.57 -37.53
N VAL A 311 -0.85 60.05 -36.91
CA VAL A 311 0.49 60.66 -36.97
C VAL A 311 1.34 59.99 -38.05
N ILE A 312 0.97 58.78 -38.46
CA ILE A 312 1.65 57.95 -39.46
C ILE A 312 0.72 57.78 -40.67
N TYR A 313 1.16 58.21 -41.85
CA TYR A 313 0.37 58.18 -43.11
C TYR A 313 1.14 57.65 -44.33
N ASP A 314 2.41 57.29 -44.17
CA ASP A 314 3.27 56.86 -45.29
C ASP A 314 3.73 55.43 -45.01
N PHE A 315 2.97 54.48 -45.55
CA PHE A 315 3.29 53.06 -45.51
C PHE A 315 3.91 52.67 -46.86
N ASP A 316 5.09 53.19 -47.19
CA ASP A 316 5.86 52.74 -48.36
C ASP A 316 5.96 51.20 -48.40
N GLU A 317 6.14 50.62 -49.60
CA GLU A 317 6.03 49.19 -49.96
C GLU A 317 6.85 48.21 -49.09
N ASN A 318 7.65 48.71 -48.14
CA ASN A 318 8.47 47.92 -47.21
C ASN A 318 8.25 48.20 -45.71
N ALA A 319 7.28 49.02 -45.29
CA ALA A 319 6.93 49.41 -43.90
C ALA A 319 7.75 48.74 -42.75
N PRO A 320 9.06 49.05 -42.60
CA PRO A 320 9.98 48.23 -41.78
C PRO A 320 9.67 48.34 -40.29
N LEU A 321 9.02 49.44 -39.91
CA LEU A 321 8.62 49.74 -38.55
C LEU A 321 7.48 48.82 -38.08
N PHE A 322 6.50 48.54 -38.95
CA PHE A 322 5.33 47.76 -38.59
C PHE A 322 5.66 46.26 -38.53
N ASP A 323 6.36 45.74 -39.55
CA ASP A 323 6.88 44.37 -39.57
C ASP A 323 7.81 44.09 -38.39
N GLY A 324 8.68 45.07 -38.09
CA GLY A 324 9.66 45.00 -37.01
C GLY A 324 9.03 44.89 -35.62
N GLU A 325 7.90 45.59 -35.35
CA GLU A 325 7.22 45.49 -34.06
C GLU A 325 6.53 44.13 -33.87
N PHE A 326 5.95 43.55 -34.93
CA PHE A 326 5.41 42.18 -34.87
C PHE A 326 6.50 41.15 -34.58
N GLU A 327 7.65 41.24 -35.26
CA GLU A 327 8.80 40.36 -35.00
C GLU A 327 9.41 40.59 -33.61
N ALA A 328 9.43 41.84 -33.14
CA ALA A 328 9.87 42.16 -31.79
C ALA A 328 8.94 41.54 -30.74
N LEU A 329 7.62 41.64 -30.92
CA LEU A 329 6.62 41.03 -30.03
C LEU A 329 6.76 39.50 -30.02
N LYS A 330 6.87 38.89 -31.20
CA LYS A 330 7.11 37.45 -31.35
C LYS A 330 8.39 37.01 -30.64
N THR A 331 9.48 37.74 -30.84
CA THR A 331 10.78 37.46 -30.19
C THR A 331 10.68 37.60 -28.68
N ALA A 332 9.97 38.61 -28.18
CA ALA A 332 9.77 38.79 -26.76
C ALA A 332 8.91 37.66 -26.15
N VAL A 333 7.87 37.20 -26.85
CA VAL A 333 7.07 36.02 -26.45
C VAL A 333 7.93 34.74 -26.45
N LEU A 334 8.80 34.56 -27.46
CA LEU A 334 9.75 33.45 -27.53
C LEU A 334 10.77 33.44 -26.38
N ASN A 335 11.11 34.61 -25.86
CA ASN A 335 12.03 34.76 -24.73
C ASN A 335 11.32 34.67 -23.36
N ALA A 336 9.99 34.73 -23.34
CA ALA A 336 9.22 34.54 -22.13
C ALA A 336 9.28 33.08 -21.65
N LYS A 337 9.15 32.89 -20.34
CA LYS A 337 9.01 31.57 -19.72
C LYS A 337 7.90 31.59 -18.69
N ASP A 338 7.30 30.43 -18.44
CA ASP A 338 6.29 30.18 -17.40
C ASP A 338 6.63 28.86 -16.70
N GLU A 339 7.85 28.76 -16.15
CA GLU A 339 8.37 27.53 -15.54
C GLU A 339 7.96 27.41 -14.06
N LYS A 340 7.61 28.52 -13.41
CA LYS A 340 7.32 28.62 -11.98
C LYS A 340 6.00 29.32 -11.71
N GLY A 341 5.21 28.78 -10.78
CA GLY A 341 3.99 29.42 -10.32
C GLY A 341 4.22 30.32 -9.10
N ASP A 342 3.20 31.12 -8.75
CA ASP A 342 3.27 32.22 -7.76
C ASP A 342 3.67 31.82 -6.32
N ALA A 343 3.61 30.53 -6.00
CA ALA A 343 3.92 30.01 -4.66
C ALA A 343 5.34 29.42 -4.58
N ASP A 344 6.10 29.40 -5.68
CA ASP A 344 7.41 28.77 -5.71
C ASP A 344 8.39 29.47 -4.75
N GLY A 345 9.00 28.70 -3.86
CA GLY A 345 9.96 29.22 -2.88
C GLY A 345 9.33 29.91 -1.66
N ILE A 346 7.99 29.97 -1.56
CA ILE A 346 7.28 30.55 -0.41
C ILE A 346 6.93 29.44 0.60
N LEU A 347 7.09 29.70 1.90
CA LEU A 347 6.59 28.78 2.94
C LEU A 347 5.07 28.84 3.01
N LEU A 348 4.40 27.71 3.25
CA LEU A 348 2.93 27.67 3.29
C LEU A 348 2.33 28.67 4.29
N LYS A 349 2.96 28.84 5.47
CA LYS A 349 2.56 29.84 6.47
C LYS A 349 2.61 31.28 5.95
N ASP A 350 3.56 31.60 5.07
CA ASP A 350 3.75 32.95 4.52
C ASP A 350 2.83 33.17 3.31
N LEU A 351 2.37 32.08 2.69
CA LEU A 351 1.33 32.10 1.65
C LEU A 351 -0.02 32.56 2.19
N GLU A 352 -0.33 32.27 3.46
CA GLU A 352 -1.58 32.70 4.11
C GLU A 352 -1.74 34.23 4.08
N SER A 353 -0.65 34.96 4.32
CA SER A 353 -0.66 36.43 4.33
C SER A 353 -0.41 37.07 2.96
N SER A 354 0.37 36.42 2.09
CA SER A 354 0.70 36.95 0.76
C SER A 354 -0.34 36.62 -0.32
N HIS A 355 -0.92 35.41 -0.30
CA HIS A 355 -1.85 34.90 -1.32
C HIS A 355 -2.94 34.01 -0.67
N SER A 356 -3.83 34.61 0.12
CA SER A 356 -4.82 33.90 0.95
C SER A 356 -5.77 32.98 0.17
N ALA A 357 -6.14 33.35 -1.06
CA ALA A 357 -6.97 32.51 -1.93
C ALA A 357 -6.23 31.22 -2.33
N LEU A 358 -4.97 31.35 -2.75
CA LEU A 358 -4.13 30.21 -3.12
C LEU A 358 -3.83 29.33 -1.91
N TYR A 359 -3.57 29.91 -0.74
CA TYR A 359 -3.43 29.16 0.51
C TYR A 359 -4.62 28.25 0.79
N ASN A 360 -5.85 28.78 0.70
CA ASN A 360 -7.07 28.00 0.94
C ASN A 360 -7.25 26.86 -0.08
N GLN A 361 -6.97 27.14 -1.37
CA GLN A 361 -6.99 26.12 -2.43
C GLN A 361 -5.99 24.99 -2.14
N VAL A 362 -4.77 25.33 -1.70
CA VAL A 362 -3.75 24.33 -1.34
C VAL A 362 -4.20 23.49 -0.15
N LYS A 363 -4.76 24.09 0.91
CA LYS A 363 -5.27 23.36 2.07
C LYS A 363 -6.43 22.42 1.71
N GLU A 364 -7.33 22.85 0.84
CA GLU A 364 -8.41 22.00 0.33
C GLU A 364 -7.87 20.83 -0.50
N ALA A 365 -6.94 21.09 -1.42
CA ALA A 365 -6.28 20.06 -2.21
C ALA A 365 -5.55 19.03 -1.34
N MET A 366 -4.83 19.48 -0.30
CA MET A 366 -4.18 18.61 0.69
C MET A 366 -5.19 17.71 1.42
N GLY A 367 -6.38 18.24 1.76
CA GLY A 367 -7.44 17.47 2.40
C GLY A 367 -8.14 16.47 1.48
N SER A 368 -8.18 16.75 0.18
CA SER A 368 -8.77 15.88 -0.85
C SER A 368 -7.88 14.69 -1.19
N LEU A 369 -6.56 14.85 -1.12
CA LEU A 369 -5.60 13.83 -1.53
C LEU A 369 -5.50 12.71 -0.49
N LYS A 370 -5.77 11.47 -0.94
CA LYS A 370 -5.79 10.29 -0.09
C LYS A 370 -4.59 9.38 -0.33
N VAL A 371 -4.10 8.77 0.75
CA VAL A 371 -2.99 7.82 0.68
C VAL A 371 -3.47 6.52 0.04
N ILE A 372 -2.73 6.04 -0.96
CA ILE A 372 -2.90 4.70 -1.52
C ILE A 372 -1.97 3.75 -0.75
N LEU A 373 -2.51 2.63 -0.25
CA LEU A 373 -1.76 1.67 0.54
C LEU A 373 -1.84 0.24 -0.01
N PRO A 374 -0.76 -0.56 0.13
CA PRO A 374 -0.85 -2.00 -0.08
C PRO A 374 -1.83 -2.67 0.91
N PRO A 375 -2.53 -3.74 0.50
CA PRO A 375 -3.58 -4.36 1.30
C PRO A 375 -3.10 -5.21 2.50
N SER A 376 -1.83 -5.63 2.55
CA SER A 376 -1.32 -6.54 3.59
C SER A 376 -1.56 -6.07 5.02
N SER A 377 -1.41 -4.76 5.27
CA SER A 377 -1.66 -4.15 6.58
C SER A 377 -3.13 -4.17 6.98
N ALA A 378 -4.05 -3.89 6.05
CA ALA A 378 -5.49 -4.06 6.28
C ALA A 378 -5.83 -5.53 6.54
N MET A 379 -5.23 -6.44 5.77
CA MET A 379 -5.47 -7.87 5.90
C MET A 379 -4.97 -8.46 7.21
N ALA A 380 -3.85 -7.99 7.73
CA ALA A 380 -3.40 -8.33 9.08
C ALA A 380 -4.46 -7.96 10.13
N GLY A 381 -5.11 -6.81 9.97
CA GLY A 381 -6.20 -6.35 10.84
C GLY A 381 -7.44 -7.23 10.68
N VAL A 382 -7.81 -7.56 9.44
CA VAL A 382 -8.91 -8.48 9.12
C VAL A 382 -8.68 -9.87 9.72
N TYR A 383 -7.46 -10.39 9.67
CA TYR A 383 -7.10 -11.68 10.30
C TYR A 383 -7.29 -11.60 11.81
N ALA A 384 -6.69 -10.60 12.47
CA ALA A 384 -6.84 -10.41 13.91
C ALA A 384 -8.31 -10.30 14.33
N ARG A 385 -9.10 -9.51 13.60
CA ARG A 385 -10.53 -9.33 13.84
C ARG A 385 -11.32 -10.63 13.60
N THR A 386 -11.06 -11.34 12.52
CA THR A 386 -11.77 -12.59 12.17
C THR A 386 -11.48 -13.67 13.19
N ASP A 387 -10.21 -13.86 13.53
CA ASP A 387 -9.75 -14.84 14.50
C ASP A 387 -10.38 -14.57 15.88
N ARG A 388 -10.43 -13.31 16.32
CA ARG A 388 -11.06 -12.92 17.60
C ARG A 388 -12.58 -13.16 17.61
N MET A 389 -13.27 -12.92 16.51
CA MET A 389 -14.74 -13.00 16.45
C MET A 389 -15.29 -14.39 16.13
N LYS A 390 -14.58 -15.15 15.30
CA LYS A 390 -15.07 -16.41 14.71
C LYS A 390 -14.10 -17.58 14.84
N GLY A 391 -12.92 -17.34 15.40
CA GLY A 391 -11.84 -18.31 15.47
C GLY A 391 -10.96 -18.35 14.21
N PRO A 392 -9.72 -18.82 14.36
CA PRO A 392 -8.70 -18.94 13.31
C PRO A 392 -9.09 -19.90 12.18
N TRP A 393 -10.05 -20.79 12.42
CA TRP A 393 -10.57 -21.76 11.45
C TRP A 393 -11.55 -21.15 10.46
N LYS A 394 -11.98 -19.90 10.67
CA LYS A 394 -12.84 -19.18 9.74
C LYS A 394 -12.00 -18.48 8.67
N ALA A 395 -12.35 -18.69 7.40
CA ALA A 395 -11.73 -17.98 6.28
C ALA A 395 -11.87 -16.45 6.42
N PRO A 396 -10.78 -15.68 6.30
CA PRO A 396 -10.77 -14.20 6.38
C PRO A 396 -11.23 -13.55 5.05
N ALA A 397 -12.29 -14.08 4.46
CA ALA A 397 -12.92 -13.62 3.23
C ALA A 397 -14.41 -13.34 3.45
N ASN A 398 -15.00 -12.59 2.52
CA ASN A 398 -16.34 -12.00 2.65
C ASN A 398 -16.43 -11.08 3.89
N VAL A 399 -15.40 -10.27 4.08
CA VAL A 399 -15.26 -9.32 5.19
C VAL A 399 -15.05 -7.92 4.61
N SER A 400 -15.75 -6.93 5.15
CA SER A 400 -15.61 -5.55 4.72
C SER A 400 -14.34 -4.88 5.27
N LEU A 401 -13.76 -4.00 4.46
CA LEU A 401 -12.63 -3.17 4.87
C LEU A 401 -13.10 -1.81 5.38
N ASN A 402 -12.56 -1.40 6.51
CA ASN A 402 -12.74 -0.08 7.09
C ASN A 402 -11.64 0.86 6.58
N TYR A 403 -11.93 2.16 6.49
CA TYR A 403 -10.97 3.19 6.04
C TYR A 403 -10.48 3.02 4.59
N VAL A 404 -11.24 2.28 3.78
CA VAL A 404 -10.99 2.06 2.35
C VAL A 404 -12.16 2.64 1.55
N VAL A 405 -11.87 3.59 0.68
CA VAL A 405 -12.83 4.21 -0.24
C VAL A 405 -13.14 3.25 -1.39
N ALA A 406 -12.10 2.75 -2.06
CA ALA A 406 -12.20 1.80 -3.15
C ALA A 406 -10.89 1.00 -3.31
N PRO A 407 -10.92 -0.17 -3.98
CA PRO A 407 -9.72 -0.77 -4.54
C PRO A 407 -9.21 0.09 -5.71
N ALA A 408 -7.89 0.24 -5.86
CA ALA A 408 -7.25 1.05 -6.90
C ALA A 408 -7.49 0.53 -8.33
N GLU A 409 -7.96 -0.71 -8.46
CA GLU A 409 -8.34 -1.35 -9.72
C GLU A 409 -9.68 -2.06 -9.54
N LYS A 410 -10.58 -1.96 -10.51
CA LYS A 410 -11.85 -2.69 -10.46
C LYS A 410 -11.67 -4.09 -11.01
N ILE A 411 -11.83 -5.10 -10.16
CA ILE A 411 -11.66 -6.50 -10.55
C ILE A 411 -12.97 -7.09 -11.07
N SER A 412 -12.98 -7.49 -12.34
CA SER A 412 -14.10 -8.21 -12.96
C SER A 412 -14.18 -9.66 -12.47
N ASP A 413 -15.27 -10.37 -12.79
CA ASP A 413 -15.37 -11.79 -12.45
C ASP A 413 -14.35 -12.65 -13.21
N GLN A 414 -13.98 -12.24 -14.44
CA GLN A 414 -12.97 -12.92 -15.24
C GLN A 414 -11.58 -12.73 -14.64
N ASP A 415 -11.23 -11.50 -14.24
CA ASP A 415 -9.96 -11.20 -13.57
C ASP A 415 -9.87 -11.94 -12.23
N GLN A 416 -10.96 -11.93 -11.45
CA GLN A 416 -11.06 -12.69 -10.22
C GLN A 416 -10.81 -14.19 -10.45
N SER A 417 -11.38 -14.77 -11.50
CA SER A 417 -11.20 -16.19 -11.79
C SER A 417 -9.73 -16.52 -12.00
N ASP A 418 -9.02 -15.71 -12.79
CA ASP A 418 -7.60 -15.88 -13.05
C ASP A 418 -6.74 -15.63 -11.80
N LEU A 419 -7.01 -14.55 -11.05
CA LEU A 419 -6.32 -14.23 -9.79
C LEU A 419 -6.43 -15.39 -8.79
N ASN A 420 -7.63 -15.95 -8.66
CA ASN A 420 -7.96 -16.93 -7.65
C ASN A 420 -7.41 -18.34 -7.99
N ILE A 421 -7.53 -18.80 -9.24
CA ILE A 421 -7.04 -20.12 -9.66
C ILE A 421 -6.19 -19.95 -10.92
N HIS A 422 -4.88 -20.17 -10.77
CA HIS A 422 -3.92 -20.06 -11.88
C HIS A 422 -3.10 -21.35 -12.04
N SER A 423 -2.66 -21.65 -13.27
CA SER A 423 -1.90 -22.87 -13.62
C SER A 423 -0.59 -23.01 -12.85
N THR A 424 0.04 -21.89 -12.45
CA THR A 424 1.26 -21.86 -11.64
C THR A 424 1.02 -22.18 -10.16
N GLY A 425 -0.24 -22.12 -9.70
CA GLY A 425 -0.62 -22.31 -8.30
C GLY A 425 -0.46 -21.10 -7.39
N LYS A 426 0.12 -20.00 -7.90
CA LYS A 426 0.35 -18.75 -7.16
C LYS A 426 -0.90 -17.88 -7.17
N SER A 427 -1.89 -18.32 -6.40
CA SER A 427 -3.17 -17.62 -6.24
C SER A 427 -3.00 -16.27 -5.54
N ILE A 428 -3.76 -15.29 -5.99
CA ILE A 428 -3.82 -13.94 -5.42
C ILE A 428 -5.26 -13.67 -5.02
N ASN A 429 -5.47 -13.23 -3.79
CA ASN A 429 -6.80 -12.98 -3.24
C ASN A 429 -7.23 -11.55 -3.60
N ALA A 430 -8.32 -11.42 -4.36
CA ALA A 430 -8.76 -10.09 -4.76
C ALA A 430 -9.54 -9.37 -3.65
N ILE A 431 -9.46 -8.05 -3.64
CA ILE A 431 -10.34 -7.15 -2.89
C ILE A 431 -11.25 -6.46 -3.90
N ARG A 432 -12.57 -6.58 -3.70
CA ARG A 432 -13.57 -6.16 -4.69
C ARG A 432 -14.57 -5.19 -4.10
N ALA A 433 -14.96 -4.20 -4.90
CA ALA A 433 -16.07 -3.32 -4.59
C ALA A 433 -17.39 -3.95 -5.06
N PHE A 434 -18.37 -4.04 -4.17
CA PHE A 434 -19.72 -4.54 -4.45
C PHE A 434 -20.75 -3.46 -4.16
N SER A 435 -21.66 -3.22 -5.11
CA SER A 435 -22.80 -2.31 -4.90
C SER A 435 -23.63 -2.76 -3.70
N GLY A 436 -23.91 -1.85 -2.77
CA GLY A 436 -24.67 -2.11 -1.55
C GLY A 436 -23.94 -2.89 -0.44
N LYS A 437 -22.73 -3.42 -0.68
CA LYS A 437 -21.93 -4.14 0.33
C LYS A 437 -20.57 -3.50 0.62
N GLY A 438 -20.15 -2.52 -0.19
CA GLY A 438 -18.87 -1.84 -0.04
C GLY A 438 -17.70 -2.70 -0.52
N ASN A 439 -16.52 -2.47 0.05
CA ASN A 439 -15.26 -3.12 -0.32
C ASN A 439 -15.07 -4.39 0.50
N LEU A 440 -15.05 -5.56 -0.16
CA LEU A 440 -14.95 -6.87 0.46
C LEU A 440 -13.65 -7.58 0.06
N VAL A 441 -13.04 -8.27 1.03
CA VAL A 441 -12.01 -9.28 0.76
C VAL A 441 -12.68 -10.48 0.10
N TRP A 442 -12.26 -10.86 -1.11
CA TRP A 442 -12.93 -11.84 -1.96
C TRP A 442 -12.02 -13.02 -2.35
N GLY A 443 -11.26 -13.54 -1.38
CA GLY A 443 -10.41 -14.72 -1.53
C GLY A 443 -9.78 -15.13 -0.20
N ALA A 444 -9.52 -16.42 -0.02
CA ALA A 444 -8.83 -16.97 1.15
C ALA A 444 -7.87 -18.12 0.79
N ARG A 445 -7.23 -18.05 -0.38
CA ARG A 445 -6.23 -19.00 -0.85
C ARG A 445 -4.80 -18.60 -0.43
N THR A 446 -3.97 -19.61 -0.19
CA THR A 446 -2.52 -19.45 -0.02
C THR A 446 -1.84 -19.29 -1.38
N LEU A 447 -0.54 -18.98 -1.39
CA LEU A 447 0.27 -18.98 -2.62
C LEU A 447 0.48 -20.38 -3.23
N SER A 448 0.05 -21.44 -2.56
CA SER A 448 -0.06 -22.80 -3.09
C SER A 448 -1.54 -23.11 -3.25
N GLY A 449 -2.22 -22.32 -4.06
CA GLY A 449 -3.68 -22.27 -4.16
C GLY A 449 -4.30 -23.19 -5.22
N LYS A 450 -3.49 -24.02 -5.93
CA LYS A 450 -4.01 -25.01 -6.89
C LYS A 450 -5.07 -25.90 -6.23
N ASP A 451 -6.11 -26.25 -6.96
CA ASP A 451 -7.11 -27.20 -6.44
C ASP A 451 -6.56 -28.62 -6.31
N LYS A 452 -5.69 -29.00 -7.23
CA LYS A 452 -5.02 -30.30 -7.27
C LYS A 452 -3.51 -30.13 -7.17
N LYS A 453 -2.86 -31.08 -6.49
CA LYS A 453 -1.41 -31.26 -6.55
C LYS A 453 -1.02 -31.88 -7.89
N ASP A 454 0.28 -31.90 -8.18
CA ASP A 454 0.79 -32.49 -9.42
C ASP A 454 0.54 -34.02 -9.51
N ASP A 455 0.24 -34.68 -8.38
CA ASP A 455 -0.18 -36.09 -8.30
C ASP A 455 -1.70 -36.31 -8.51
N GLY A 456 -2.46 -35.26 -8.83
CA GLY A 456 -3.90 -35.30 -9.08
C GLY A 456 -4.78 -35.33 -7.82
N LYS A 457 -4.20 -35.36 -6.62
CA LYS A 457 -4.97 -35.31 -5.36
C LYS A 457 -5.37 -33.89 -5.00
N ASP A 458 -6.40 -33.77 -4.17
CA ASP A 458 -6.80 -32.48 -3.60
C ASP A 458 -5.64 -31.83 -2.84
N ASN A 459 -5.43 -30.55 -3.09
CA ASN A 459 -4.50 -29.76 -2.30
C ASN A 459 -5.15 -29.36 -0.98
N GLU A 460 -4.71 -29.96 0.11
CA GLU A 460 -5.26 -29.70 1.44
C GLU A 460 -4.81 -28.35 2.02
N TRP A 461 -3.72 -27.78 1.51
CA TRP A 461 -3.08 -26.57 2.01
C TRP A 461 -3.40 -25.30 1.21
N LYS A 462 -4.35 -25.39 0.27
CA LYS A 462 -4.74 -24.27 -0.58
C LYS A 462 -5.44 -23.13 0.16
N TYR A 463 -5.95 -23.37 1.38
CA TYR A 463 -6.71 -22.38 2.14
C TYR A 463 -5.94 -21.82 3.34
N ILE A 464 -6.04 -20.51 3.51
CA ILE A 464 -5.33 -19.73 4.54
C ILE A 464 -5.67 -20.22 5.95
N GLN A 465 -6.97 -20.31 6.27
CA GLN A 465 -7.42 -20.69 7.60
C GLN A 465 -7.08 -22.15 7.94
N VAL A 466 -7.03 -23.03 6.93
CA VAL A 466 -6.66 -24.44 7.13
C VAL A 466 -5.18 -24.54 7.51
N ARG A 467 -4.30 -23.88 6.76
CA ARG A 467 -2.86 -23.81 7.06
C ARG A 467 -2.61 -23.19 8.43
N ARG A 468 -3.11 -21.97 8.66
CA ARG A 468 -2.87 -21.20 9.89
C ARG A 468 -3.40 -21.91 11.13
N TYR A 469 -4.59 -22.51 11.05
CA TYR A 469 -5.16 -23.21 12.19
C TYR A 469 -4.39 -24.50 12.52
N TYR A 470 -3.98 -25.26 11.50
CA TYR A 470 -3.11 -26.42 11.70
C TYR A 470 -1.80 -26.04 12.39
N ASP A 471 -1.12 -25.00 11.91
CA ASP A 471 0.13 -24.55 12.51
C ASP A 471 -0.04 -24.09 13.95
N MET A 472 -1.13 -23.40 14.25
CA MET A 472 -1.44 -23.02 15.62
C MET A 472 -1.70 -24.22 16.52
N ILE A 473 -2.50 -25.22 16.10
CA ILE A 473 -2.71 -26.44 16.89
C ILE A 473 -1.36 -27.09 17.19
N ARG A 474 -0.52 -27.28 16.17
CA ARG A 474 0.81 -27.88 16.33
C ARG A 474 1.66 -27.09 17.31
N TYR A 475 1.70 -25.77 17.19
CA TYR A 475 2.48 -24.91 18.09
C TYR A 475 2.03 -25.04 19.55
N VAL A 476 0.72 -24.90 19.78
CA VAL A 476 0.13 -24.96 21.12
C VAL A 476 0.35 -26.32 21.76
N LEU A 477 0.16 -27.41 21.00
CA LEU A 477 0.46 -28.76 21.48
C LEU A 477 1.95 -28.88 21.83
N ASN A 478 2.86 -28.49 20.93
CA ASN A 478 4.30 -28.54 21.21
C ASN A 478 4.68 -27.80 22.50
N GLU A 479 4.16 -26.59 22.71
CA GLU A 479 4.40 -25.80 23.93
C GLU A 479 3.94 -26.53 25.21
N VAL A 480 2.76 -27.16 25.17
CA VAL A 480 2.25 -27.94 26.31
C VAL A 480 3.11 -29.18 26.55
N PHE A 481 3.49 -29.89 25.48
CA PHE A 481 4.34 -31.08 25.60
C PHE A 481 5.70 -30.77 26.21
N VAL A 482 6.33 -29.69 25.77
CA VAL A 482 7.61 -29.21 26.33
C VAL A 482 7.46 -28.81 27.80
N LYS A 483 6.35 -28.17 28.20
CA LYS A 483 6.17 -27.69 29.58
C LYS A 483 5.74 -28.77 30.57
N SER A 484 4.94 -29.74 30.11
CA SER A 484 4.19 -30.63 31.00
C SER A 484 4.63 -32.09 30.96
N PHE A 485 5.36 -32.51 29.92
CA PHE A 485 5.68 -33.93 29.70
C PHE A 485 7.17 -34.20 29.47
N ILE A 486 7.99 -33.17 29.29
CA ILE A 486 9.45 -33.35 29.30
C ILE A 486 9.91 -33.78 30.70
N ASP A 487 10.86 -34.70 30.76
CA ASP A 487 11.43 -35.26 31.99
C ASP A 487 10.45 -36.01 32.94
N GLU A 488 9.17 -36.16 32.55
CA GLU A 488 8.24 -37.04 33.24
C GLU A 488 8.59 -38.53 33.00
N PRO A 489 8.26 -39.43 33.94
CA PRO A 489 8.50 -40.87 33.76
C PRO A 489 7.83 -41.42 32.49
N ASN A 490 8.57 -42.13 31.65
CA ASN A 490 8.05 -42.72 30.41
C ASN A 490 7.25 -44.02 30.69
N ILE A 491 6.05 -43.87 31.25
CA ILE A 491 5.18 -44.97 31.68
C ILE A 491 3.75 -44.79 31.16
N SER A 492 2.95 -45.87 31.17
CA SER A 492 1.57 -45.88 30.68
C SER A 492 0.68 -44.77 31.26
N PHE A 493 0.92 -44.40 32.52
CA PHE A 493 0.20 -43.29 33.17
C PHE A 493 0.44 -41.95 32.46
N THR A 494 1.71 -41.63 32.17
CA THR A 494 2.10 -40.40 31.47
C THR A 494 1.54 -40.37 30.05
N TRP A 495 1.54 -41.50 29.35
CA TRP A 495 0.97 -41.61 28.00
C TRP A 495 -0.53 -41.38 28.00
N LEU A 496 -1.25 -42.00 28.96
CA LEU A 496 -2.68 -41.79 29.14
C LEU A 496 -3.00 -40.34 29.45
N HIS A 497 -2.21 -39.70 30.32
CA HIS A 497 -2.38 -38.29 30.66
C HIS A 497 -2.14 -37.40 29.43
N ALA A 498 -1.06 -37.63 28.67
CA ALA A 498 -0.78 -36.90 27.43
C ALA A 498 -1.90 -37.03 26.41
N ARG A 499 -2.37 -38.26 26.16
CA ARG A 499 -3.52 -38.50 25.26
C ARG A 499 -4.76 -37.74 25.72
N THR A 500 -5.14 -37.88 26.99
CA THR A 500 -6.34 -37.25 27.54
C THR A 500 -6.27 -35.72 27.46
N THR A 501 -5.09 -35.13 27.70
CA THR A 501 -4.87 -33.68 27.55
C THR A 501 -5.15 -33.20 26.13
N VAL A 502 -4.64 -33.91 25.12
CA VAL A 502 -4.87 -33.57 23.70
C VAL A 502 -6.32 -33.82 23.29
N GLU A 503 -6.91 -34.95 23.71
CA GLU A 503 -8.31 -35.28 23.41
C GLU A 503 -9.28 -34.23 23.97
N ASN A 504 -9.06 -33.79 25.22
CA ASN A 504 -9.90 -32.75 25.84
C ASN A 504 -9.83 -31.43 25.06
N PHE A 505 -8.63 -31.04 24.63
CA PHE A 505 -8.43 -29.85 23.80
C PHE A 505 -9.16 -29.96 22.47
N LEU A 506 -8.92 -31.03 21.71
CA LEU A 506 -9.53 -31.22 20.39
C LEU A 506 -11.05 -31.40 20.46
N ASN A 507 -11.56 -32.01 21.53
CA ASN A 507 -13.00 -32.08 21.79
C ASN A 507 -13.62 -30.69 21.98
N GLN A 508 -12.94 -29.79 22.69
CA GLN A 508 -13.40 -28.41 22.81
C GLN A 508 -13.39 -27.71 21.46
N GLN A 509 -12.31 -27.86 20.69
CA GLN A 509 -12.22 -27.30 19.33
C GLN A 509 -13.34 -27.82 18.41
N TRP A 510 -13.68 -29.10 18.48
CA TRP A 510 -14.79 -29.68 17.73
C TRP A 510 -16.15 -29.10 18.15
N LYS A 511 -16.41 -28.97 19.46
CA LYS A 511 -17.62 -28.33 19.98
C LYS A 511 -17.77 -26.87 19.54
N ASP A 512 -16.65 -26.16 19.38
CA ASP A 512 -16.60 -24.79 18.87
C ASP A 512 -16.76 -24.71 17.35
N GLY A 513 -16.91 -25.85 16.66
CA GLY A 513 -17.10 -25.94 15.21
C GLY A 513 -15.81 -25.77 14.40
N ALA A 514 -14.65 -25.90 15.03
CA ALA A 514 -13.35 -25.73 14.38
C ALA A 514 -12.88 -26.96 13.61
N LEU A 515 -13.38 -28.15 14.00
CA LEU A 515 -13.07 -29.43 13.38
C LEU A 515 -14.31 -29.97 12.65
N ALA A 516 -14.10 -30.58 11.49
CA ALA A 516 -15.16 -31.20 10.70
C ALA A 516 -15.49 -32.60 11.24
N GLY A 517 -16.74 -33.03 11.09
CA GLY A 517 -17.21 -34.36 11.54
C GLY A 517 -18.45 -34.25 12.42
N SER A 518 -19.35 -35.22 12.27
CA SER A 518 -20.60 -35.29 13.03
C SER A 518 -20.40 -35.86 14.44
N THR A 519 -19.29 -36.56 14.66
CA THR A 519 -18.88 -37.14 15.94
C THR A 519 -17.41 -36.81 16.25
N PRO A 520 -16.97 -36.83 17.53
CA PRO A 520 -15.57 -36.60 17.88
C PRO A 520 -14.59 -37.53 17.16
N GLN A 521 -14.99 -38.80 16.94
CA GLN A 521 -14.16 -39.83 16.31
C GLN A 521 -13.95 -39.59 14.81
N GLU A 522 -14.87 -38.89 14.15
CA GLU A 522 -14.68 -38.40 12.78
C GLU A 522 -13.79 -37.14 12.74
N ALA A 523 -13.82 -36.35 13.81
CA ALA A 523 -13.14 -35.06 13.90
C ALA A 523 -11.66 -35.16 14.28
N TYR A 524 -11.31 -36.05 15.20
CA TYR A 524 -9.93 -36.25 15.62
C TYR A 524 -9.64 -37.65 16.15
N HIS A 525 -8.37 -38.01 16.15
CA HIS A 525 -7.86 -39.25 16.74
C HIS A 525 -6.49 -39.02 17.38
N VAL A 526 -6.30 -39.52 18.60
CA VAL A 526 -5.06 -39.35 19.37
C VAL A 526 -4.57 -40.70 19.89
N GLU A 527 -3.30 -41.00 19.64
CA GLU A 527 -2.60 -42.14 20.24
C GLU A 527 -1.38 -41.64 20.99
N ALA A 528 -1.09 -42.20 22.16
CA ALA A 528 0.13 -41.94 22.91
C ALA A 528 0.67 -43.26 23.47
N ALA A 529 1.92 -43.58 23.17
CA ALA A 529 2.58 -44.79 23.67
C ALA A 529 4.10 -44.62 23.73
N GLY A 530 4.76 -45.40 24.59
CA GLY A 530 6.22 -45.49 24.61
C GLY A 530 6.74 -46.15 23.33
N ASP A 531 7.87 -45.64 22.83
CA ASP A 531 8.56 -46.23 21.69
C ASP A 531 9.24 -47.55 22.10
N LYS A 532 8.92 -48.64 21.39
CA LYS A 532 9.45 -49.98 21.67
C LYS A 532 10.97 -50.09 21.44
N THR A 533 11.51 -49.24 20.56
CA THR A 533 12.94 -49.23 20.19
C THR A 533 13.72 -48.13 20.91
N LYS A 534 13.03 -47.08 21.40
CA LYS A 534 13.62 -45.94 22.11
C LYS A 534 12.95 -45.78 23.48
N PRO A 535 13.46 -46.43 24.56
CA PRO A 535 12.79 -46.50 25.86
C PRO A 535 12.65 -45.14 26.57
N LYS A 536 13.32 -44.09 26.11
CA LYS A 536 13.21 -42.71 26.60
C LYS A 536 12.30 -41.83 25.75
N THR A 537 11.62 -42.38 24.75
CA THR A 537 10.79 -41.65 23.81
C THR A 537 9.33 -42.06 23.98
N MET A 538 8.46 -41.06 24.06
CA MET A 538 7.00 -41.20 23.95
C MET A 538 6.58 -40.71 22.56
N ASN A 539 5.84 -41.54 21.83
CA ASN A 539 5.28 -41.20 20.53
C ASN A 539 3.81 -40.80 20.71
N VAL A 540 3.46 -39.61 20.24
CA VAL A 540 2.07 -39.12 20.22
C VAL A 540 1.65 -38.85 18.77
N ILE A 541 0.61 -39.55 18.33
CA ILE A 541 0.04 -39.42 16.99
C ILE A 541 -1.25 -38.64 17.12
N VAL A 542 -1.37 -37.53 16.39
CA VAL A 542 -2.56 -36.69 16.36
C VAL A 542 -3.05 -36.60 14.91
N LYS A 543 -4.31 -36.95 14.68
CA LYS A 543 -5.00 -36.79 13.39
C LYS A 543 -6.20 -35.89 13.60
N ILE A 544 -6.42 -34.94 12.70
CA ILE A 544 -7.51 -33.96 12.79
C ILE A 544 -8.17 -33.74 11.43
N ALA A 545 -9.48 -33.52 11.43
CA ALA A 545 -10.25 -33.13 10.26
C ALA A 545 -10.56 -31.63 10.33
N LEU A 546 -9.90 -30.83 9.48
CA LEU A 546 -10.05 -29.37 9.47
C LEU A 546 -11.24 -28.93 8.60
N VAL A 547 -11.93 -27.87 9.04
CA VAL A 547 -13.05 -27.28 8.29
C VAL A 547 -12.56 -26.56 7.03
N ARG A 548 -13.23 -26.82 5.90
CA ARG A 548 -12.96 -26.17 4.61
C ARG A 548 -14.09 -25.19 4.26
N PRO A 549 -13.79 -24.08 3.56
CA PRO A 549 -14.81 -23.10 3.22
C PRO A 549 -15.63 -23.58 2.01
N ALA A 550 -16.93 -23.26 1.99
CA ALA A 550 -17.73 -23.35 0.78
C ALA A 550 -17.42 -22.15 -0.11
N GLU A 551 -16.53 -22.34 -1.08
CA GLU A 551 -16.11 -21.27 -1.99
C GLU A 551 -17.09 -21.08 -3.16
N PHE A 552 -17.67 -22.18 -3.65
CA PHE A 552 -18.61 -22.18 -4.76
C PHE A 552 -19.96 -22.74 -4.29
N ILE A 553 -21.04 -22.06 -4.64
CA ILE A 553 -22.42 -22.52 -4.42
C ILE A 553 -23.08 -22.63 -5.78
N VAL A 554 -23.48 -23.84 -6.16
CA VAL A 554 -24.20 -24.11 -7.42
C VAL A 554 -25.67 -24.32 -7.09
N LEU A 555 -26.52 -23.43 -7.60
CA LEU A 555 -27.97 -23.55 -7.48
C LEU A 555 -28.51 -24.22 -8.75
N ASN A 556 -28.88 -25.49 -8.65
CA ASN A 556 -29.51 -26.23 -9.74
C ASN A 556 -31.03 -26.05 -9.65
N PHE A 557 -31.59 -25.21 -10.53
CA PHE A 557 -33.03 -25.03 -10.63
C PHE A 557 -33.63 -26.06 -11.58
N SER A 558 -34.62 -26.81 -11.11
CA SER A 558 -35.51 -27.60 -11.96
C SER A 558 -36.93 -27.07 -11.79
N HIS A 559 -37.62 -26.86 -12.91
CA HIS A 559 -39.05 -26.56 -12.90
C HIS A 559 -39.91 -27.84 -12.90
N GLN A 560 -39.27 -29.00 -13.00
CA GLN A 560 -39.89 -30.32 -12.86
C GLN A 560 -39.41 -30.94 -11.55
N LEU A 561 -40.37 -31.32 -10.71
CA LEU A 561 -40.15 -31.91 -9.38
C LEU A 561 -39.47 -33.28 -9.45
#